data_AF-A0AAU6EHR6-F1
#
_entry.id   AF-A0AAU6EHR6-F1
#
_cell.length_a   1.000
_cell.length_b   1.000
_cell.length_c   1.000
_cell.angle_alpha   90.00
_cell.angle_beta   90.00
_cell.angle_gamma   90.00
#
_symmetry.space_group_name_H-M   'P 1'
#
loop_
_entity.id
_entity.type
_entity.pdbx_description
1 polymer ?
#
loop_
_entity_poly.entity_id
_entity_poly.type
_entity_poly.pdbx_seq_one_letter_code
_entity_poly.pdbx_strand_id
1 'polypeptide(L)'
;MRQAELALPGALIGVVAGAMAGGLTLLAGQPAGWAAISAVTLALPLGLLGAGYSILLGQNLFRPGLFAPAGLYWLAGFPLARLFQETTTSLAVFGHVSLPGGVAGFLAYQAMVSLGFAIGFLWLHERLMPHWLMRLRERNPQARELFAAYVEHAEALWLAKERRRARKGAR
;
A
#
# COMPACT_ATOMS: atom_id res chain seq x y z
N MET A 1 10.40 19.70 1.61
CA MET A 1 8.98 19.59 1.21
C MET A 1 8.73 18.73 -0.04
N ARG A 2 9.65 18.62 -1.02
CA ARG A 2 9.45 17.82 -2.27
C ARG A 2 9.13 16.32 -2.07
N GLN A 3 9.66 15.67 -1.04
CA GLN A 3 9.39 14.25 -0.78
C GLN A 3 8.00 14.00 -0.16
N ALA A 4 7.46 14.97 0.58
CA ALA A 4 6.14 14.84 1.20
C ALA A 4 5.03 14.75 0.15
N GLU A 5 5.20 15.44 -0.97
CA GLU A 5 4.25 15.40 -2.08
C GLU A 5 4.24 14.05 -2.80
N LEU A 6 5.39 13.37 -2.88
CA LEU A 6 5.51 12.01 -3.43
C LEU A 6 4.96 10.95 -2.47
N ALA A 7 5.04 11.20 -1.17
CA ALA A 7 4.54 10.30 -0.14
C ALA A 7 3.00 10.19 -0.10
N LEU A 8 2.32 11.24 -0.58
CA LEU A 8 0.89 11.44 -0.37
C LEU A 8 -0.03 10.34 -0.93
N PRO A 9 0.19 9.82 -2.16
CA PRO A 9 -0.67 8.78 -2.72
C PRO A 9 -0.64 7.49 -1.90
N GLY A 10 0.56 7.00 -1.55
CA GLY A 10 0.67 5.79 -0.73
C GLY A 10 0.17 6.00 0.70
N ALA A 11 0.39 7.18 1.28
CA ALA A 11 -0.17 7.53 2.58
C ALA A 11 -1.70 7.45 2.58
N LEU A 12 -2.33 8.04 1.56
CA LEU A 12 -3.78 8.06 1.42
C LEU A 12 -4.37 6.66 1.25
N ILE A 13 -3.73 5.80 0.46
CA ILE A 13 -4.13 4.38 0.32
C ILE A 13 -4.06 3.67 1.67
N GLY A 14 -2.97 3.84 2.42
CA GLY A 14 -2.81 3.23 3.74
C GLY A 14 -3.85 3.69 4.75
N VAL A 15 -4.17 4.99 4.76
CA VAL A 15 -5.21 5.56 5.62
C VAL A 15 -6.59 5.02 5.27
N VAL A 16 -6.93 4.95 3.97
CA VAL A 16 -8.21 4.39 3.52
C VAL A 16 -8.31 2.90 3.89
N ALA A 17 -7.24 2.13 3.75
CA ALA A 17 -7.23 0.74 4.18
C ALA A 17 -7.47 0.59 5.69
N GLY A 18 -6.88 1.44 6.52
CA GLY A 18 -7.17 1.49 7.96
C GLY A 18 -8.62 1.83 8.27
N ALA A 19 -9.20 2.80 7.56
CA ALA A 19 -10.61 3.15 7.70
C ALA A 19 -11.54 1.97 7.32
N MET A 20 -11.21 1.23 6.26
CA MET A 20 -11.96 0.03 5.88
C MET A 20 -11.92 -1.05 6.97
N ALA A 21 -10.80 -1.23 7.66
CA ALA A 21 -10.70 -2.17 8.77
C ALA A 21 -11.59 -1.79 9.96
N GLY A 22 -11.71 -0.50 10.26
CA GLY A 22 -12.70 0.00 11.23
C GLY A 22 -14.14 -0.26 10.79
N GLY A 23 -14.45 -0.03 9.51
CA GLY A 23 -15.75 -0.37 8.93
C GLY A 23 -16.08 -1.86 9.07
N LEU A 24 -15.13 -2.75 8.80
CA LEU A 24 -15.29 -4.19 9.02
C LEU A 24 -15.52 -4.54 10.49
N THR A 25 -14.90 -3.80 11.41
CA THR A 25 -15.09 -3.98 12.86
C THR A 25 -16.50 -3.58 13.28
N LEU A 26 -17.07 -2.49 12.73
CA LEU A 26 -18.48 -2.13 12.93
C LEU A 26 -19.42 -3.22 12.40
N LEU A 27 -19.15 -3.71 11.18
CA LEU A 27 -19.95 -4.77 10.56
C LEU A 27 -19.90 -6.09 11.34
N ALA A 28 -18.81 -6.33 12.07
CA ALA A 28 -18.68 -7.46 12.99
C ALA A 28 -19.48 -7.29 14.31
N GLY A 29 -20.25 -6.21 14.45
CA GLY A 29 -21.10 -5.94 15.60
C GLY A 29 -20.38 -5.25 16.77
N GLN A 30 -19.16 -4.76 16.58
CA GLN A 30 -18.41 -4.11 17.65
C GLN A 30 -18.85 -2.66 17.91
N PRO A 31 -18.67 -2.15 19.14
CA PRO A 31 -18.98 -0.77 19.48
C PRO A 31 -18.23 0.23 18.60
N ALA A 32 -18.88 1.38 18.32
CA ALA A 32 -18.30 2.42 17.48
C ALA A 32 -16.95 2.95 17.98
N GLY A 33 -16.76 3.02 19.30
CA GLY A 33 -15.48 3.41 19.90
C GLY A 33 -14.36 2.41 19.58
N TRP A 34 -14.63 1.10 19.65
CA TRP A 34 -13.65 0.08 19.29
C TRP A 34 -13.33 0.18 17.79
N ALA A 35 -14.33 0.26 16.93
CA ALA A 35 -14.10 0.40 15.50
C ALA A 35 -13.28 1.65 15.14
N ALA A 36 -13.54 2.79 15.79
CA ALA A 36 -12.78 4.01 15.58
C ALA A 36 -11.31 3.87 16.01
N ILE A 37 -11.05 3.26 17.18
CA ILE A 37 -9.69 2.99 17.65
C ILE A 37 -8.98 2.04 16.68
N SER A 38 -9.61 0.94 16.27
CA SER A 38 -9.06 0.01 15.28
C SER A 38 -8.74 0.69 13.95
N ALA A 39 -9.62 1.58 13.49
CA ALA A 39 -9.41 2.34 12.26
C ALA A 39 -8.16 3.21 12.34
N VAL A 40 -8.05 4.02 13.39
CA VAL A 40 -6.96 4.99 13.56
C VAL A 40 -5.62 4.28 13.78
N THR A 41 -5.62 3.28 14.66
CA THR A 41 -4.41 2.52 15.00
C THR A 41 -3.87 1.70 13.83
N LEU A 42 -4.70 1.34 12.85
CA LEU A 42 -4.24 0.73 11.59
C LEU A 42 -3.91 1.76 10.51
N ALA A 43 -4.71 2.82 10.38
CA ALA A 43 -4.52 3.86 9.36
C ALA A 43 -3.17 4.57 9.52
N LEU A 44 -2.72 4.80 10.75
CA LEU A 44 -1.43 5.41 11.04
C LEU A 44 -0.24 4.61 10.48
N PRO A 45 0.01 3.35 10.90
CA PRO A 45 1.15 2.59 10.41
C PRO A 45 1.01 2.29 8.91
N LEU A 46 -0.18 1.97 8.39
CA LEU A 46 -0.34 1.74 6.96
C LEU A 46 -0.11 3.01 6.14
N GLY A 47 -0.55 4.17 6.63
CA GLY A 47 -0.29 5.46 5.99
C GLY A 47 1.21 5.80 5.97
N LEU A 48 1.91 5.58 7.08
CA LEU A 48 3.37 5.78 7.15
C LEU A 48 4.15 4.84 6.24
N LEU A 49 3.77 3.56 6.20
CA LEU A 49 4.40 2.58 5.31
C LEU A 49 4.06 2.87 3.84
N GLY A 50 2.82 3.23 3.52
CA GLY A 50 2.43 3.63 2.18
C GLY A 50 3.17 4.90 1.71
N ALA A 51 3.35 5.87 2.60
CA ALA A 51 4.21 7.03 2.37
C ALA A 51 5.64 6.61 2.05
N GLY A 52 6.23 5.75 2.87
CA GLY A 52 7.56 5.19 2.68
C GLY A 52 7.70 4.48 1.33
N TYR A 53 6.75 3.62 0.97
CA TYR A 53 6.71 2.94 -0.33
C TYR A 53 6.78 3.94 -1.50
N SER A 54 6.00 5.01 -1.44
CA SER A 54 5.98 6.01 -2.52
C SER A 54 7.27 6.81 -2.61
N ILE A 55 7.94 7.07 -1.47
CA ILE A 55 9.27 7.70 -1.44
C ILE A 55 10.32 6.75 -2.04
N LEU A 56 10.32 5.47 -1.67
CA LEU A 56 11.26 4.47 -2.22
C LEU A 56 11.12 4.31 -3.73
N LEU A 57 9.88 4.42 -4.23
CA LEU A 57 9.59 4.40 -5.65
C LEU A 57 10.09 5.69 -6.35
N GLY A 58 9.92 6.85 -5.72
CA GLY A 58 10.51 8.11 -6.19
C GLY A 58 12.05 8.16 -6.15
N GLN A 59 12.69 7.32 -5.33
CA GLN A 59 14.14 7.14 -5.27
C GLN A 59 14.67 6.13 -6.29
N ASN A 60 13.82 5.58 -7.16
CA ASN A 60 14.14 4.50 -8.10
C ASN A 60 14.62 3.19 -7.45
N LEU A 61 14.45 3.02 -6.14
CA LEU A 61 14.73 1.74 -5.47
C LEU A 61 13.66 0.72 -5.86
N PHE A 62 12.40 1.16 -5.92
CA PHE A 62 11.31 0.38 -6.47
C PHE A 62 11.00 0.87 -7.88
N ARG A 63 10.80 -0.08 -8.79
CA ARG A 63 10.47 0.20 -10.19
C ARG A 63 8.99 -0.10 -10.45
N PRO A 64 8.31 0.72 -11.27
CA PRO A 64 6.95 0.42 -11.73
C PRO A 64 6.85 -0.97 -12.36
N GLY A 65 5.77 -1.70 -12.10
CA GLY A 65 5.52 -3.03 -12.67
C GLY A 65 6.30 -4.19 -12.03
N LEU A 66 7.13 -3.94 -11.01
CA LEU A 66 7.84 -5.00 -10.27
C LEU A 66 7.15 -5.30 -8.93
N PHE A 67 6.51 -6.46 -8.85
CA PHE A 67 5.83 -6.91 -7.64
C PHE A 67 6.79 -7.34 -6.52
N ALA A 68 7.91 -8.00 -6.85
CA ALA A 68 8.83 -8.59 -5.86
C ALA A 68 9.26 -7.62 -4.73
N PRO A 69 9.75 -6.40 -5.02
CA PRO A 69 10.12 -5.45 -3.96
C PRO A 69 8.91 -4.99 -3.12
N ALA A 70 7.75 -4.80 -3.75
CA ALA A 70 6.53 -4.42 -3.04
C ALA A 70 6.02 -5.55 -2.14
N GLY A 71 6.07 -6.79 -2.63
CA GLY A 71 5.72 -7.98 -1.88
C GLY A 71 6.61 -8.15 -0.64
N LEU A 72 7.93 -8.03 -0.78
CA LEU A 72 8.86 -8.10 0.36
C LEU A 72 8.66 -6.95 1.36
N TYR A 73 8.42 -5.73 0.85
CA TYR A 73 8.13 -4.57 1.69
C TYR A 73 6.90 -4.79 2.57
N TRP A 74 5.81 -5.27 1.96
CA TRP A 74 4.56 -5.52 2.66
C TRP A 74 4.53 -6.81 3.46
N LEU A 75 5.36 -7.80 3.12
CA LEU A 75 5.54 -9.03 3.90
C LEU A 75 6.00 -8.74 5.32
N ALA A 76 6.83 -7.71 5.52
CA ALA A 76 7.21 -7.22 6.83
C ALA A 76 6.27 -6.10 7.33
N GLY A 77 5.96 -5.13 6.47
CA GLY A 77 5.21 -3.94 6.85
C GLY A 77 3.80 -4.23 7.34
N PHE A 78 3.05 -5.11 6.64
CA PHE A 78 1.66 -5.39 6.98
C PHE A 78 1.51 -6.15 8.31
N PRO A 79 2.26 -7.24 8.59
CA PRO A 79 2.22 -7.89 9.90
C PRO A 79 2.59 -6.97 11.04
N LEU A 80 3.59 -6.10 10.86
CA LEU A 80 3.99 -5.13 11.88
C LEU A 80 2.90 -4.08 12.13
N ALA A 81 2.27 -3.57 11.08
CA ALA A 81 1.13 -2.65 11.20
C ALA A 81 -0.06 -3.30 11.92
N ARG A 82 -0.36 -4.56 11.60
CA ARG A 82 -1.42 -5.34 12.26
C ARG A 82 -1.08 -5.64 13.71
N LEU A 83 0.18 -5.96 14.02
CA LEU A 83 0.63 -6.20 15.40
C LEU A 83 0.49 -4.93 16.23
N PHE A 84 0.90 -3.78 15.68
CA PHE A 84 0.72 -2.48 16.30
C PHE A 84 -0.76 -2.20 16.58
N GLN A 85 -1.63 -2.31 15.55
CA GLN A 85 -3.06 -2.08 15.73
C GLN A 85 -3.66 -2.99 16.79
N GLU A 86 -3.40 -4.30 16.73
CA GLU A 86 -3.99 -5.26 17.66
C GLU A 86 -3.53 -5.01 19.10
N THR A 87 -2.25 -4.71 19.29
CA THR A 87 -1.67 -4.41 20.60
C THR A 87 -2.26 -3.12 21.17
N THR A 88 -2.26 -2.03 20.39
CA THR A 88 -2.79 -0.73 20.83
C THR A 88 -4.29 -0.78 21.07
N THR A 89 -5.05 -1.45 20.21
CA THR A 89 -6.50 -1.60 20.36
C THR A 89 -6.82 -2.43 21.60
N SER A 90 -6.12 -3.54 21.81
CA SER A 90 -6.36 -4.41 22.98
C SER A 90 -6.02 -3.70 24.30
N LEU A 91 -4.91 -2.95 24.33
CA LEU A 91 -4.56 -2.11 25.47
C LEU A 91 -5.62 -1.04 25.73
N ALA A 92 -6.11 -0.36 24.68
CA ALA A 92 -7.08 0.72 24.82
C ALA A 92 -8.48 0.23 25.24
N VAL A 93 -8.89 -0.96 24.79
CA VAL A 93 -10.25 -1.49 25.01
C VAL A 93 -10.32 -2.41 26.23
N PHE A 94 -9.33 -3.29 26.41
CA PHE A 94 -9.35 -4.35 27.43
C PHE A 94 -8.29 -4.18 28.53
N GLY A 95 -7.39 -3.21 28.41
CA GLY A 95 -6.33 -2.94 29.40
C GLY A 95 -5.18 -3.97 29.41
N HIS A 96 -5.20 -4.96 28.53
CA HIS A 96 -4.16 -5.98 28.41
C HIS A 96 -3.97 -6.41 26.95
N VAL A 97 -2.80 -6.94 26.63
CA VAL A 97 -2.49 -7.46 25.28
C VAL A 97 -2.90 -8.93 25.22
N SER A 98 -3.77 -9.26 24.26
CA SER A 98 -4.13 -10.64 23.94
C SER A 98 -3.95 -10.88 22.45
N LEU A 99 -3.09 -11.83 22.08
CA LEU A 99 -2.82 -12.19 20.69
C LEU A 99 -3.22 -13.66 20.47
N PRO A 100 -4.24 -13.95 19.65
CA PRO A 100 -4.62 -15.32 19.32
C PRO A 100 -3.42 -16.08 18.73
N GLY A 101 -3.05 -17.22 19.34
CA GLY A 101 -1.91 -18.03 18.88
C GLY A 101 -0.52 -17.44 19.20
N GLY A 102 -0.45 -16.41 20.05
CA GLY A 102 0.79 -15.73 20.41
C GLY A 102 1.38 -14.88 19.28
N VAL A 103 2.50 -14.21 19.55
CA VAL A 103 3.14 -13.29 18.59
C VAL A 103 3.55 -13.99 17.29
N ALA A 104 4.16 -15.17 17.40
CA ALA A 104 4.65 -15.91 16.23
C ALA A 104 3.50 -16.40 15.32
N GLY A 105 2.45 -16.98 15.91
CA GLY A 105 1.27 -17.44 15.16
C GLY A 105 0.54 -16.29 14.48
N PHE A 106 0.38 -15.17 15.19
CA PHE A 106 -0.19 -13.96 14.62
C PHE A 106 0.62 -13.44 13.43
N LEU A 107 1.94 -13.28 13.58
CA LEU A 107 2.79 -12.78 12.50
C LEU A 107 2.81 -13.72 11.29
N ALA A 108 2.83 -15.04 11.49
CA ALA A 108 2.76 -16.01 10.40
C ALA A 108 1.46 -15.91 9.61
N TYR A 109 0.32 -15.79 10.31
CA TYR A 109 -0.97 -15.59 9.67
C TYR A 109 -1.01 -14.27 8.90
N GLN A 110 -0.58 -13.17 9.52
CA GLN A 110 -0.56 -11.87 8.85
C GLN A 110 0.40 -11.84 7.66
N ALA A 111 1.52 -12.56 7.70
CA ALA A 111 2.44 -12.69 6.57
C ALA A 111 1.76 -13.36 5.37
N MET A 112 0.93 -14.39 5.60
CA MET A 112 0.14 -15.01 4.54
C MET A 112 -0.90 -14.04 3.94
N VAL A 113 -1.57 -13.27 4.80
CA VAL A 113 -2.56 -12.25 4.37
C VAL A 113 -1.89 -11.06 3.66
N SER A 114 -0.65 -10.73 4.03
CA SER A 114 0.08 -9.57 3.52
C SER A 114 0.21 -9.55 2.00
N LEU A 115 0.27 -10.73 1.37
CA LEU A 115 0.39 -10.83 -0.08
C LEU A 115 -0.85 -10.28 -0.79
N GLY A 116 -2.03 -10.61 -0.29
CA GLY A 116 -3.29 -10.08 -0.83
C GLY A 116 -3.38 -8.55 -0.65
N PHE A 117 -2.96 -8.07 0.52
CA PHE A 117 -2.85 -6.62 0.77
C PHE A 117 -1.86 -5.95 -0.18
N ALA A 118 -0.67 -6.53 -0.37
CA ALA A 118 0.38 -6.00 -1.24
C ALA A 118 -0.10 -5.86 -2.69
N ILE A 119 -0.82 -6.86 -3.19
CA ILE A 119 -1.40 -6.83 -4.54
C ILE A 119 -2.44 -5.69 -4.65
N GLY A 120 -3.37 -5.59 -3.70
CA GLY A 120 -4.40 -4.55 -3.70
C GLY A 120 -3.80 -3.14 -3.57
N PHE A 121 -2.83 -2.98 -2.67
CA PHE A 121 -2.08 -1.74 -2.49
C PHE A 121 -1.37 -1.34 -3.78
N LEU A 122 -0.59 -2.26 -4.38
CA LEU A 122 0.16 -1.98 -5.59
C LEU A 122 -0.76 -1.60 -6.73
N TRP A 123 -1.86 -2.32 -6.92
CA TRP A 123 -2.85 -2.02 -7.95
C TRP A 123 -3.44 -0.62 -7.80
N LEU A 124 -3.86 -0.25 -6.58
CA LEU A 124 -4.44 1.07 -6.34
C LEU A 124 -3.38 2.17 -6.47
N HIS A 125 -2.16 1.90 -6.01
CA HIS A 125 -1.02 2.81 -6.12
C HIS A 125 -0.65 3.07 -7.58
N GLU A 126 -0.50 2.03 -8.40
CA GLU A 126 -0.23 2.16 -9.83
C GLU A 126 -1.36 2.88 -10.59
N ARG A 127 -2.60 2.79 -10.10
CA ARG A 127 -3.73 3.53 -10.68
C ARG A 127 -3.72 5.01 -10.31
N LEU A 128 -3.41 5.33 -9.06
CA LEU A 128 -3.46 6.70 -8.53
C LEU A 128 -2.18 7.50 -8.83
N MET A 129 -1.01 6.85 -8.79
CA MET A 129 0.29 7.50 -8.86
C MET A 129 0.51 8.27 -10.18
N PRO A 130 0.22 7.74 -11.39
CA PRO A 130 0.43 8.49 -12.63
C PRO A 130 -0.39 9.78 -12.72
N HIS A 131 -1.66 9.74 -12.28
CA HIS A 131 -2.55 10.90 -12.23
C HIS A 131 -2.07 11.94 -11.22
N TRP A 132 -1.46 11.50 -10.12
CA TRP A 132 -0.86 12.38 -9.13
C TRP A 132 0.41 13.04 -9.67
N LEU A 133 1.32 12.26 -10.24
CA LEU A 133 2.59 12.74 -10.80
C LEU A 133 2.37 13.71 -11.97
N MET A 134 1.34 13.49 -12.80
CA MET A 134 0.98 14.42 -13.87
C MET A 134 0.68 15.83 -13.35
N ARG A 135 0.03 15.96 -12.19
CA ARG A 135 -0.24 17.25 -11.54
C ARG A 135 1.02 17.85 -10.90
N LEU A 136 1.94 17.01 -10.46
CA LEU A 136 3.12 17.41 -9.69
C LEU A 136 4.35 17.74 -10.56
N ARG A 137 4.40 17.22 -11.79
CA ARG A 137 5.58 17.26 -12.68
C ARG A 137 6.16 18.65 -12.93
N GLU A 138 5.34 19.69 -12.88
CA GLU A 138 5.75 21.07 -13.17
C GLU A 138 6.51 21.71 -12.00
N ARG A 139 6.28 21.23 -10.77
CA ARG A 139 6.85 21.80 -9.54
C ARG A 139 7.90 20.91 -8.89
N ASN A 140 7.94 19.63 -9.27
CA ASN A 140 8.80 18.63 -8.65
C ASN A 140 9.58 17.82 -9.70
N PRO A 141 10.92 18.01 -9.81
CA PRO A 141 11.73 17.32 -10.82
C PRO A 141 11.76 15.79 -10.62
N GLN A 142 11.69 15.31 -9.38
CA GLN A 142 11.62 13.86 -9.10
C GLN A 142 10.31 13.26 -9.59
N ALA A 143 9.20 13.98 -9.44
CA ALA A 143 7.91 13.53 -9.97
C ALA A 143 7.90 13.46 -11.50
N ARG A 144 8.62 14.37 -12.16
CA ARG A 144 8.78 14.37 -13.62
C ARG A 144 9.59 13.17 -14.10
N GLU A 145 10.70 12.85 -13.45
CA GLU A 145 11.51 11.66 -13.76
C GLU A 145 10.72 10.38 -13.56
N LEU A 146 10.03 10.26 -12.42
CA LEU A 146 9.21 9.09 -12.14
C LEU A 146 8.05 8.97 -13.13
N PHE A 147 7.40 10.08 -13.51
CA PHE A 147 6.36 10.08 -14.53
C PHE A 147 6.90 9.62 -15.89
N ALA A 148 8.09 10.06 -16.29
CA ALA A 148 8.73 9.60 -17.51
C ALA A 148 8.98 8.08 -17.50
N ALA A 149 9.43 7.52 -16.36
CA ALA A 149 9.59 6.08 -16.20
C ALA A 149 8.26 5.31 -16.34
N TYR A 150 7.16 5.86 -15.82
CA TYR A 150 5.82 5.29 -16.02
C TYR A 150 5.37 5.32 -17.49
N VAL A 151 5.66 6.40 -18.22
CA VAL A 151 5.34 6.54 -19.65
C VAL A 151 6.14 5.55 -20.48
N GLU A 152 7.45 5.47 -20.27
CA GLU A 152 8.33 4.53 -20.98
C GLU A 152 7.88 3.07 -20.76
N HIS A 153 7.50 2.73 -19.53
CA HIS A 153 6.96 1.40 -19.22
C HIS A 153 5.63 1.13 -19.94
N ALA A 154 4.73 2.10 -20.00
CA ALA A 154 3.46 1.98 -20.70
C ALA A 154 3.65 1.82 -22.22
N GLU A 155 4.59 2.56 -22.82
CA GLU A 155 4.95 2.42 -24.24
C GLU A 155 5.53 1.04 -24.53
N ALA A 156 6.43 0.54 -23.69
CA ALA A 156 7.00 -0.80 -23.82
C ALA A 156 5.92 -1.90 -23.78
N LEU A 157 4.94 -1.79 -22.87
CA LEU A 157 3.80 -2.70 -22.79
C LEU A 157 2.90 -2.61 -24.02
N TRP A 158 2.66 -1.40 -24.53
CA TRP A 158 1.85 -1.19 -25.74
C TRP A 158 2.50 -1.83 -26.97
N LEU A 159 3.79 -1.59 -27.18
CA LEU A 159 4.58 -2.18 -28.27
C LEU A 159 4.60 -3.71 -28.19
N ALA A 160 4.76 -4.28 -26.98
CA ALA A 160 4.70 -5.73 -26.79
C ALA A 160 3.32 -6.31 -27.16
N LYS A 161 2.23 -5.59 -26.83
CA LYS A 161 0.86 -5.99 -27.16
C LYS A 161 0.59 -5.90 -28.66
N GLU A 162 1.06 -4.86 -29.35
CA GLU A 162 0.95 -4.72 -30.81
C GLU A 162 1.69 -5.85 -31.53
N ARG A 163 2.93 -6.16 -31.12
CA ARG A 163 3.69 -7.31 -31.65
C ARG A 163 2.93 -8.64 -31.48
N ARG A 164 2.27 -8.83 -30.34
CA ARG A 164 1.45 -10.04 -30.08
C ARG A 164 0.19 -10.09 -30.94
N ARG A 165 -0.45 -8.94 -31.20
CA ARG A 165 -1.63 -8.84 -32.09
C ARG A 165 -1.24 -9.10 -33.55
N ALA A 166 -0.16 -8.51 -34.03
CA ALA A 166 0.36 -8.75 -35.39
C ALA A 166 0.69 -10.23 -35.63
N ARG A 167 1.31 -10.91 -34.65
CA ARG A 167 1.57 -12.36 -34.72
C ARG A 167 0.31 -13.23 -34.72
N LYS A 168 -0.78 -12.77 -34.11
CA LYS A 168 -2.06 -13.49 -34.10
C LYS A 168 -2.91 -13.23 -35.35
N GLY A 169 -2.77 -12.07 -35.99
CA GLY A 169 -3.45 -11.75 -37.26
C GLY A 169 -2.75 -12.30 -38.51
N ALA A 170 -1.48 -12.71 -38.38
CA ALA A 170 -0.72 -13.37 -39.44
C ALA A 170 -0.82 -14.92 -39.40
N ARG A 171 -1.63 -15.48 -38.50
CA ARG A 171 -1.98 -16.91 -38.41
C ARG A 171 -3.45 -17.07 -38.77
#